data_AF-A0DZF5-F1
#
_entry.id   AF-A0DZF5-F1
#
_cell.length_a   1.000
_cell.length_b   1.000
_cell.length_c   1.000
_cell.angle_alpha   90.00
_cell.angle_beta   90.00
_cell.angle_gamma   90.00
#
_symmetry.space_group_name_H-M   'P 1'
#
loop_
_entity.id
_entity.type
_entity.pdbx_description
1 polymer ?
#
loop_
_entity_poly.entity_id
_entity_poly.type
_entity_poly.pdbx_seq_one_letter_code
_entity_poly.pdbx_strand_id
1 'polypeptide(L)'
;MEVKNYNGWRFCPRCKNLLKPYHDGDNTEILQFKCRNQDCGDNGIIEVKIDKTLNKDALLLKKDYQAAKAIDITDNTLILDPSMPRKRVICNKQICQLFRCNYDEAIYFLKTDKNEKEIIIQYICANKNPICGNKWTQREMNEPKLTLQ
;
A
#
# COMPACT_ATOMS: atom_id res chain seq x y z
N MET A 1 20.13 9.24 3.30
CA MET A 1 19.69 9.38 1.91
C MET A 1 18.34 10.09 1.93
N GLU A 2 18.30 11.37 1.60
CA GLU A 2 17.03 12.09 1.44
C GLU A 2 16.25 11.42 0.30
N VAL A 3 15.11 10.84 0.63
CA VAL A 3 14.15 10.41 -0.38
C VAL A 3 13.70 11.69 -1.06
N LYS A 4 14.22 11.95 -2.27
CA LYS A 4 13.82 13.08 -3.12
C LYS A 4 12.37 12.85 -3.53
N ASN A 5 11.43 13.23 -2.66
CA ASN A 5 10.01 13.06 -2.88
C ASN A 5 9.50 14.19 -3.78
N TYR A 6 9.69 14.01 -5.08
CA TYR A 6 9.19 14.93 -6.10
C TYR A 6 7.65 14.94 -6.18
N ASN A 7 7.01 13.81 -5.81
CA ASN A 7 5.61 13.49 -6.11
C ASN A 7 4.67 13.65 -4.89
N GLY A 8 5.12 14.34 -3.85
CA GLY A 8 4.34 14.58 -2.62
C GLY A 8 3.22 15.62 -2.80
N TRP A 9 2.14 15.47 -2.04
CA TRP A 9 1.13 16.52 -1.90
C TRP A 9 1.75 17.74 -1.20
N ARG A 10 1.46 18.92 -1.75
CA ARG A 10 1.94 20.19 -1.20
C ARG A 10 0.75 21.09 -0.94
N PHE A 11 0.80 21.80 0.18
CA PHE A 11 -0.28 22.67 0.63
C PHE A 11 0.21 24.11 0.66
N CYS A 12 -0.67 25.04 0.30
CA CYS A 12 -0.38 26.46 0.36
C CYS A 12 -0.02 26.84 1.80
N PRO A 13 1.15 27.48 2.05
CA PRO A 13 1.53 27.92 3.39
C PRO A 13 0.49 28.82 4.06
N ARG A 14 -0.24 29.62 3.26
CA ARG A 14 -1.24 30.59 3.71
C ARG A 14 -2.62 29.97 3.95
N CYS A 15 -3.27 29.47 2.90
CA CYS A 15 -4.66 29.01 2.98
C CYS A 15 -4.82 27.50 3.18
N LYS A 16 -3.71 26.75 3.25
CA LYS A 16 -3.69 25.28 3.42
C LYS A 16 -4.42 24.49 2.33
N ASN A 17 -4.83 25.12 1.24
CA ASN A 17 -5.38 24.42 0.08
C ASN A 17 -4.30 23.63 -0.66
N LEU A 18 -4.70 22.53 -1.29
CA LEU A 18 -3.84 21.71 -2.14
C LEU A 18 -3.32 22.53 -3.33
N LEU A 19 -1.99 22.59 -3.47
CA LEU A 19 -1.35 23.27 -4.60
C LEU A 19 -1.43 22.41 -5.86
N LYS A 20 -1.54 23.06 -7.01
CA LYS A 20 -1.56 22.39 -8.31
C LYS A 20 -0.23 22.57 -9.03
N PRO A 21 0.31 21.51 -9.65
CA PRO A 21 1.51 21.63 -10.45
C PRO A 21 1.29 22.60 -11.61
N TYR A 22 2.32 23.39 -11.90
CA TYR A 22 2.38 24.39 -12.95
C TYR A 22 3.78 24.35 -13.56
N HIS A 23 3.86 24.39 -14.89
CA HIS A 23 5.13 24.49 -15.60
C HIS A 23 5.14 25.81 -16.36
N ASP A 24 6.20 26.58 -16.17
CA ASP A 24 6.51 27.74 -17.00
C ASP A 24 7.55 27.32 -18.04
N GLY A 25 7.25 27.57 -19.31
CA GLY A 25 7.78 26.87 -20.49
C GLY A 25 9.31 26.83 -20.62
N ASP A 26 10.02 27.72 -19.93
CA ASP A 26 11.43 27.98 -20.20
C ASP A 26 12.40 27.27 -19.23
N ASN A 27 11.95 26.92 -18.02
CA ASN A 27 12.84 26.30 -17.03
C ASN A 27 12.60 24.78 -16.93
N THR A 28 13.51 24.01 -17.51
CA THR A 28 13.44 22.54 -17.48
C THR A 28 13.82 21.95 -16.12
N GLU A 29 14.50 22.69 -15.24
CA GLU A 29 15.01 22.19 -13.95
C GLU A 29 14.08 22.47 -12.76
N ILE A 30 13.01 23.25 -12.96
CA ILE A 30 12.10 23.65 -11.89
C ILE A 30 10.68 23.18 -12.21
N LEU A 31 10.02 22.61 -11.21
CA LEU A 31 8.58 22.34 -11.21
C LEU A 31 7.91 23.23 -10.15
N GLN A 32 6.95 24.05 -10.58
CA GLN A 32 6.23 24.95 -9.68
C GLN A 32 4.90 24.32 -9.23
N PHE A 33 4.45 24.67 -8.05
CA PHE A 33 3.15 24.31 -7.50
C PHE A 33 2.43 25.58 -7.08
N LYS A 34 1.32 25.92 -7.72
CA LYS A 34 0.58 27.17 -7.52
C LYS A 34 -0.75 26.95 -6.80
N CYS A 35 -1.06 27.86 -5.89
CA CYS A 35 -2.36 27.92 -5.23
C CYS A 35 -3.41 28.46 -6.22
N ARG A 36 -4.62 27.90 -6.22
CA ARG A 36 -5.74 28.44 -7.01
C ARG A 36 -6.34 29.70 -6.41
N ASN A 37 -6.15 29.94 -5.12
CA ASN A 37 -6.65 31.15 -4.47
C ASN A 37 -5.76 32.33 -4.86
N GLN A 38 -6.31 33.27 -5.63
CA GLN A 38 -5.61 34.45 -6.13
C GLN A 38 -5.10 35.35 -5.00
N ASP A 39 -5.79 35.38 -3.85
CA ASP A 39 -5.38 36.17 -2.68
C ASP A 39 -4.04 35.71 -2.10
N CYS A 40 -3.60 34.48 -2.42
CA CYS A 40 -2.34 33.94 -1.91
C CYS A 40 -1.11 34.52 -2.62
N GLY A 41 -1.25 35.03 -3.85
CA GLY A 41 -0.13 35.56 -4.64
C GLY A 41 1.08 34.62 -4.68
N ASP A 42 2.29 35.19 -4.61
CA ASP A 42 3.55 34.44 -4.63
C ASP A 42 3.75 33.55 -3.40
N ASN A 43 3.12 33.89 -2.26
CA ASN A 43 3.09 33.03 -1.08
C ASN A 43 2.28 31.72 -1.30
N GLY A 44 1.60 31.62 -2.44
CA GLY A 44 0.92 30.43 -2.92
C GLY A 44 1.78 29.57 -3.85
N ILE A 45 3.07 29.88 -4.05
CA ILE A 45 3.95 29.18 -4.99
C ILE A 45 5.01 28.38 -4.23
N ILE A 46 5.19 27.11 -4.59
CA ILE A 46 6.29 26.28 -4.11
C ILE A 46 7.06 25.74 -5.32
N GLU A 47 8.38 25.86 -5.29
CA GLU A 47 9.26 25.39 -6.36
C GLU A 47 10.03 24.15 -5.92
N VAL A 48 10.20 23.21 -6.84
CA VAL A 48 10.94 21.97 -6.61
C VAL A 48 11.94 21.80 -7.73
N LYS A 49 13.22 21.71 -7.35
CA LYS A 49 14.29 21.40 -8.30
C LYS A 49 14.24 19.93 -8.68
N ILE A 50 14.05 19.65 -9.97
CA ILE A 50 13.94 18.30 -10.53
C ILE A 50 15.19 17.96 -11.33
N ASP A 51 15.51 16.68 -11.41
CA ASP A 51 16.62 16.17 -12.23
C ASP A 51 16.25 16.26 -13.72
N LYS A 52 17.18 16.69 -14.58
CA LYS A 52 16.98 16.80 -16.04
C LYS A 52 16.62 15.47 -16.70
N THR A 53 17.02 14.37 -16.08
CA THR A 53 16.79 13.01 -16.59
C THR A 53 15.38 12.48 -16.33
N LEU A 54 14.58 13.15 -15.48
CA LEU A 54 13.24 12.71 -15.12
C LEU A 54 12.18 13.24 -16.10
N ASN A 55 11.32 12.35 -16.59
CA ASN A 55 10.14 12.73 -17.35
C ASN A 55 9.15 13.46 -16.42
N LYS A 56 8.93 14.75 -16.66
CA LYS A 56 8.07 15.61 -15.83
C LYS A 56 6.62 15.16 -15.81
N ASP A 57 6.11 14.64 -16.92
CA ASP A 57 4.73 14.12 -16.99
C ASP A 57 4.57 12.89 -16.09
N ALA A 58 5.63 12.10 -15.90
CA ALA A 58 5.64 10.99 -14.94
C ALA A 58 5.72 11.44 -13.47
N LEU A 59 6.15 12.68 -13.18
CA LEU A 59 6.14 13.26 -11.83
C LEU A 59 4.75 13.84 -11.46
N LEU A 60 4.03 14.33 -12.47
CA LEU A 60 2.71 14.96 -12.30
C LEU A 60 1.56 13.98 -12.41
N LEU A 61 1.66 13.06 -13.36
CA LEU A 61 0.77 11.92 -13.45
C LEU A 61 1.26 10.93 -12.41
N LYS A 62 0.52 10.82 -11.31
CA LYS A 62 0.60 9.64 -10.43
C LYS A 62 0.03 8.43 -11.20
N LYS A 63 0.68 8.03 -12.29
CA LYS A 63 0.53 6.70 -12.90
C LYS A 63 1.49 5.70 -12.28
N ASP A 64 2.25 6.12 -11.27
CA ASP A 64 2.80 5.18 -10.30
C ASP A 64 1.67 4.71 -9.38
N TYR A 65 0.89 3.76 -9.88
CA TYR A 65 0.45 2.68 -9.02
C TYR A 65 1.73 2.00 -8.53
N GLN A 66 2.30 2.52 -7.44
CA GLN A 66 3.28 1.73 -6.70
C GLN A 66 2.50 0.57 -6.10
N ALA A 67 2.40 -0.50 -6.88
CA ALA A 67 2.03 -1.87 -6.52
C ALA A 67 3.04 -2.49 -5.53
N ALA A 68 3.58 -1.68 -4.62
CA ALA A 68 4.53 -2.09 -3.63
C ALA A 68 3.76 -2.34 -2.34
N LYS A 69 3.29 -3.59 -2.23
CA LYS A 69 2.55 -4.22 -1.14
C LYS A 69 1.04 -4.09 -1.32
N ALA A 70 0.43 -5.08 -1.98
CA ALA A 70 -0.72 -5.70 -1.33
C ALA A 70 -0.27 -5.98 0.12
N ILE A 71 -0.76 -5.19 1.07
CA ILE A 71 -0.19 -5.13 2.42
C ILE A 71 -0.56 -6.45 3.08
N ASP A 72 0.33 -7.42 2.98
CA ASP A 72 0.22 -8.65 3.73
C ASP A 72 0.00 -8.26 5.19
N ILE A 73 -1.06 -8.80 5.78
CA ILE A 73 -1.38 -8.51 7.17
C ILE A 73 -0.34 -9.23 8.03
N THR A 74 0.51 -8.45 8.70
CA THR A 74 1.66 -8.97 9.46
C THR A 74 1.38 -9.17 10.94
N ASP A 75 0.34 -8.52 11.47
CA ASP A 75 0.03 -8.54 12.90
C ASP A 75 -0.56 -9.89 13.33
N ASN A 76 0.19 -10.61 14.16
CA ASN A 76 -0.21 -11.91 14.70
C ASN A 76 -1.22 -11.77 15.84
N THR A 77 -1.36 -10.60 16.45
CA THR A 77 -2.27 -10.38 17.59
C THR A 77 -3.74 -10.34 17.17
N LEU A 78 -4.01 -10.16 15.87
CA LEU A 78 -5.36 -10.19 15.30
C LEU A 78 -6.10 -11.50 15.59
N ILE A 79 -5.40 -12.61 15.85
CA ILE A 79 -6.03 -13.89 16.22
C ILE A 79 -6.77 -13.82 17.56
N LEU A 80 -6.43 -12.84 18.40
CA LEU A 80 -7.02 -12.60 19.70
C LEU A 80 -8.34 -11.83 19.58
N ASP A 81 -8.54 -11.09 18.49
CA ASP A 81 -9.75 -10.31 18.24
C ASP A 81 -10.92 -11.24 17.84
N PRO A 82 -12.02 -11.29 18.61
CA PRO A 82 -13.17 -12.13 18.32
C PRO A 82 -13.98 -11.66 17.10
N SER A 83 -13.80 -10.40 16.65
CA SER A 83 -14.46 -9.86 15.46
C SER A 83 -13.81 -10.33 14.16
N MET A 84 -12.60 -10.90 14.23
CA MET A 84 -11.90 -11.39 13.04
C MET A 84 -12.59 -12.63 12.46
N PRO A 85 -12.87 -12.66 11.15
CA PRO A 85 -13.56 -13.78 10.52
C PRO A 85 -12.65 -15.02 10.49
N ARG A 86 -13.22 -16.17 10.84
CA ARG A 86 -12.53 -17.46 10.98
C ARG A 86 -13.00 -18.45 9.92
N LYS A 87 -12.09 -19.32 9.47
CA LYS A 87 -12.37 -20.41 8.55
C LYS A 87 -11.63 -21.65 9.01
N ARG A 88 -12.28 -22.82 8.86
CA ARG A 88 -11.62 -24.11 9.09
C ARG A 88 -10.66 -24.43 7.95
N VAL A 89 -9.37 -24.19 8.17
CA VAL A 89 -8.27 -24.48 7.25
C VAL A 89 -7.07 -24.89 8.12
N ILE A 90 -6.48 -26.03 7.79
CA ILE A 90 -5.32 -26.56 8.51
C ILE A 90 -4.11 -25.65 8.25
N CYS A 91 -3.41 -25.28 9.32
CA CYS A 91 -2.16 -24.52 9.23
C CYS A 91 -1.18 -25.17 8.25
N ASN A 92 -0.63 -24.38 7.32
CA ASN A 92 0.29 -24.89 6.31
C ASN A 92 1.62 -25.36 6.94
N LYS A 93 1.75 -26.69 7.10
CA LYS A 93 2.91 -27.34 7.73
C LYS A 93 4.22 -27.18 6.97
N GLN A 94 4.16 -26.94 5.66
CA GLN A 94 5.38 -26.82 4.83
C GLN A 94 6.16 -25.55 5.15
N ILE A 95 5.45 -24.48 5.55
CA ILE A 95 6.05 -23.17 5.84
C ILE A 95 5.97 -22.81 7.33
N CYS A 96 5.22 -23.58 8.13
CA CYS A 96 5.08 -23.31 9.55
C CYS A 96 6.38 -23.62 10.29
N GLN A 97 6.98 -22.60 10.90
CA GLN A 97 8.19 -22.75 11.73
C GLN A 97 7.93 -23.58 13.00
N LEU A 98 6.67 -23.67 13.44
CA LEU A 98 6.26 -24.61 14.47
C LEU A 98 5.99 -25.96 13.81
N PHE A 99 6.98 -26.85 13.87
CA PHE A 99 6.99 -28.21 13.29
C PHE A 99 5.76 -29.09 13.63
N ARG A 100 4.88 -28.65 14.55
CA ARG A 100 3.67 -29.36 14.98
C ARG A 100 2.38 -28.53 14.97
N CYS A 101 2.34 -27.38 14.31
CA CYS A 101 1.09 -26.63 14.22
C CYS A 101 0.10 -27.37 13.30
N ASN A 102 -0.80 -28.15 13.88
CA ASN A 102 -1.90 -28.84 13.20
C ASN A 102 -3.25 -28.22 13.58
N TYR A 103 -3.26 -26.92 13.87
CA TYR A 103 -4.47 -26.21 14.20
C TYR A 103 -5.35 -26.09 12.95
N ASP A 104 -6.63 -26.37 13.10
CA ASP A 104 -7.60 -26.52 12.02
C ASP A 104 -8.41 -25.25 11.75
N GLU A 105 -8.02 -24.13 12.37
CA GLU A 105 -8.65 -22.83 12.20
C GLU A 105 -7.63 -21.74 11.86
N ALA A 106 -8.04 -20.84 10.96
CA ALA A 106 -7.32 -19.63 10.61
C ALA A 106 -8.27 -18.44 10.57
N ILE A 107 -7.77 -17.25 10.95
CA ILE A 107 -8.43 -16.00 10.55
C ILE A 107 -8.07 -15.70 9.10
N TYR A 108 -8.96 -15.02 8.38
CA TYR A 108 -8.73 -14.74 6.96
C TYR A 108 -9.05 -13.31 6.56
N PHE A 109 -8.39 -12.85 5.50
CA PHE A 109 -8.55 -11.52 4.94
C PHE A 109 -8.57 -11.59 3.43
N LEU A 110 -9.42 -10.76 2.81
CA LEU A 110 -9.40 -10.55 1.37
C LEU A 110 -8.34 -9.49 1.08
N LYS A 111 -7.41 -9.81 0.19
CA LYS A 111 -6.42 -8.85 -0.33
C LYS A 111 -6.30 -8.99 -1.84
N THR A 112 -5.77 -7.97 -2.49
CA THR A 112 -5.35 -8.08 -3.88
C THR A 112 -4.04 -8.86 -3.98
N ASP A 113 -3.82 -9.53 -5.11
CA ASP A 113 -2.52 -10.12 -5.39
C ASP A 113 -1.46 -9.05 -5.70
N LYS A 114 -0.18 -9.44 -5.77
CA LYS A 114 0.93 -8.51 -6.03
C LYS A 114 0.79 -7.74 -7.35
N ASN A 115 0.01 -8.27 -8.29
CA ASN A 115 -0.24 -7.69 -9.61
C ASN A 115 -1.62 -7.02 -9.70
N GLU A 116 -2.36 -6.95 -8.59
CA GLU A 116 -3.73 -6.43 -8.45
C GLU A 116 -4.76 -7.02 -9.42
N LYS A 117 -4.50 -8.21 -9.98
CA LYS A 117 -5.39 -8.85 -10.97
C LYS A 117 -6.50 -9.67 -10.33
N GLU A 118 -6.26 -10.19 -9.13
CA GLU A 118 -7.15 -11.12 -8.47
C GLU A 118 -7.28 -10.77 -6.99
N ILE A 119 -8.50 -10.92 -6.45
CA ILE A 119 -8.74 -10.97 -5.01
C ILE A 119 -8.35 -12.38 -4.53
N ILE A 120 -7.47 -12.44 -3.55
CA ILE A 120 -7.00 -13.68 -2.92
C ILE A 120 -7.23 -13.63 -1.42
N ILE A 121 -7.36 -14.81 -0.80
CA ILE A 121 -7.43 -14.93 0.65
C ILE A 121 -6.02 -15.03 1.23
N GLN A 122 -5.72 -14.22 2.23
CA GLN A 122 -4.63 -14.43 3.18
C GLN A 122 -5.17 -15.05 4.45
N TYR A 123 -4.47 -16.05 4.97
CA TYR A 123 -4.76 -16.76 6.20
C TYR A 123 -3.69 -16.47 7.26
N ILE A 124 -4.10 -16.44 8.53
CA ILE A 124 -3.21 -16.44 9.70
C ILE A 124 -3.68 -17.53 10.65
N CYS A 125 -2.78 -18.43 11.06
CA CYS A 125 -3.11 -19.54 11.96
C CYS A 125 -3.68 -19.02 13.30
N ALA A 126 -4.85 -19.53 13.70
CA ALA A 126 -5.53 -19.10 14.91
C ALA A 126 -5.04 -19.79 16.21
N ASN A 127 -3.98 -20.60 16.15
CA ASN A 127 -3.40 -21.21 17.34
C ASN A 127 -2.79 -20.14 18.27
N LYS A 128 -3.32 -20.04 19.49
CA LYS A 128 -2.93 -19.05 20.50
C LYS A 128 -1.85 -19.56 21.48
N ASN A 129 -1.63 -20.88 21.57
CA ASN A 129 -0.80 -21.50 22.62
C ASN A 129 0.24 -22.49 22.05
N PRO A 130 1.48 -22.03 21.76
CA PRO A 130 1.88 -20.62 21.62
C PRO A 130 1.27 -19.99 20.37
N ILE A 131 1.26 -18.66 20.31
CA ILE A 131 0.80 -17.93 19.12
C ILE A 131 1.60 -18.41 17.91
N CYS A 132 0.92 -19.07 16.96
CA CYS A 132 1.63 -19.67 15.83
C CYS A 132 2.15 -18.62 14.85
N GLY A 133 1.32 -17.63 14.52
CA GLY A 133 1.70 -16.53 13.63
C GLY A 133 2.05 -16.92 12.18
N ASN A 134 1.86 -18.20 11.81
CA ASN A 134 2.06 -18.65 10.44
C ASN A 134 1.03 -18.01 9.52
N LYS A 135 1.49 -17.55 8.35
CA LYS A 135 0.67 -16.86 7.37
C LYS A 135 0.88 -17.49 6.01
N TRP A 136 -0.23 -17.69 5.30
CA TRP A 136 -0.20 -18.23 3.95
C TRP A 136 -1.34 -17.65 3.16
N THR A 137 -1.36 -17.92 1.88
CA THR A 137 -2.40 -17.51 0.94
C THR A 137 -3.13 -18.72 0.39
N GLN A 138 -4.32 -18.49 -0.13
CA GLN A 138 -5.09 -19.48 -0.88
C GLN A 138 -4.26 -20.17 -1.98
N ARG A 139 -3.33 -19.46 -2.63
CA ARG A 139 -2.46 -19.99 -3.67
C ARG A 139 -1.48 -21.05 -3.14
N GLU A 140 -0.90 -20.81 -1.96
CA GLU A 140 0.04 -21.73 -1.32
C GLU A 140 -0.62 -23.02 -0.84
N MET A 141 -1.95 -23.05 -0.75
CA MET A 141 -2.74 -24.23 -0.38
C MET A 141 -3.41 -24.92 -1.58
N ASN A 142 -3.22 -24.42 -2.82
CA ASN A 142 -3.92 -24.87 -4.01
C ASN A 142 -5.46 -24.87 -3.86
N GLU A 143 -6.00 -23.95 -3.06
CA GLU A 143 -7.44 -23.81 -2.87
C GLU A 143 -8.09 -23.17 -4.11
N PRO A 144 -9.31 -23.60 -4.50
CA PRO A 144 -10.00 -23.09 -5.68
C PRO A 144 -10.26 -21.60 -5.56
N LYS A 145 -10.05 -20.84 -6.65
CA LYS A 145 -10.23 -19.39 -6.68
C LYS A 145 -11.64 -19.00 -6.25
N LEU A 146 -11.77 -17.92 -5.49
CA LEU A 146 -13.05 -17.25 -5.28
C LEU A 146 -13.56 -16.78 -6.64
N THR A 147 -14.59 -17.45 -7.16
CA THR A 147 -15.38 -16.94 -8.26
C THR A 147 -16.38 -15.96 -7.67
N LEU A 148 -16.27 -14.69 -8.04
CA LEU A 148 -17.35 -13.73 -7.81
C LEU A 148 -18.51 -14.20 -8.70
N GLN A 149 -19.61 -14.63 -8.08
CA GLN A 149 -20.87 -14.88 -8.78
C GLN A 149 -21.55 -13.55 -9.13
#